data_AF-A0A351EKL8-F1
#
_entry.id   AF-A0A351EKL8-F1
#
_cell.length_a   1.000
_cell.length_b   1.000
_cell.length_c   1.000
_cell.angle_alpha   90.00
_cell.angle_beta   90.00
_cell.angle_gamma   90.00
#
_symmetry.space_group_name_H-M   'P 1'
#
loop_
_entity.id
_entity.type
_entity.pdbx_description
1 polymer ?
#
loop_
_entity_poly.entity_id
_entity_poly.type
_entity_poly.pdbx_seq_one_letter_code
_entity_poly.pdbx_strand_id
1 'polypeptide(L)'
;LELFSLTNFRWGVIAMFIYAISFGSMFFGSLLFMVDVWEWSILKAGFAIAPGPALVAILATLFGRLAVSVGQRPLILLGGLLLSISGLYWLLILSEDANYWTGFAPPFALTAISVALIFPQVTSVAAQALPPDKSGVGSAAIQAVRQFGQTFGVALTLAFVGTIAETTTDPYADFDKIWLTLALLGLLTTLCGLPLRDRHTT
;
A
#
# COMPACT_ATOMS: atom_id res chain seq x y z
N LEU A 1 -17.87 19.47 7.22
CA LEU A 1 -18.47 18.29 6.52
C LEU A 1 -18.67 18.53 5.02
N GLU A 2 -18.69 19.77 4.52
CA GLU A 2 -18.80 20.07 3.07
C GLU A 2 -17.70 19.46 2.19
N LEU A 3 -16.50 19.22 2.72
CA LEU A 3 -15.36 18.66 1.98
C LEU A 3 -15.64 17.24 1.46
N PHE A 4 -16.36 16.42 2.25
CA PHE A 4 -16.70 15.04 1.90
C PHE A 4 -17.89 14.93 0.94
N SER A 5 -18.54 16.05 0.58
CA SER A 5 -19.54 16.05 -0.48
C SER A 5 -18.90 15.93 -1.87
N LEU A 6 -17.63 16.31 -1.99
CA LEU A 6 -16.86 16.24 -3.22
C LEU A 6 -16.47 14.79 -3.50
N THR A 7 -16.96 14.24 -4.62
CA THR A 7 -16.73 12.84 -5.03
C THR A 7 -15.24 12.48 -5.03
N ASN A 8 -14.39 13.28 -5.66
CA ASN A 8 -12.95 13.01 -5.75
C ASN A 8 -12.25 13.06 -4.39
N PHE A 9 -12.64 13.99 -3.50
CA PHE A 9 -12.06 14.07 -2.16
C PHE A 9 -12.49 12.88 -1.30
N ARG A 10 -13.80 12.55 -1.29
CA ARG A 10 -14.34 11.42 -0.53
C ARG A 10 -13.71 10.10 -0.95
N TRP A 11 -13.69 9.80 -2.25
CA TRP A 11 -13.10 8.56 -2.77
C TRP A 11 -11.58 8.55 -2.63
N GLY A 12 -10.92 9.70 -2.77
CA GLY A 12 -9.49 9.83 -2.50
C GLY A 12 -9.14 9.49 -1.05
N VAL A 13 -9.90 10.00 -0.08
CA VAL A 13 -9.70 9.66 1.34
C VAL A 13 -9.95 8.18 1.62
N ILE A 14 -11.00 7.58 1.04
CA ILE A 14 -11.28 6.14 1.20
C ILE A 14 -10.17 5.29 0.59
N ALA A 15 -9.77 5.59 -0.66
CA ALA A 15 -8.67 4.89 -1.33
C ALA A 15 -7.37 5.02 -0.53
N MET A 16 -7.10 6.21 0.02
CA MET A 16 -5.92 6.46 0.85
C MET A 16 -5.93 5.62 2.13
N PHE A 17 -7.09 5.51 2.79
CA PHE A 17 -7.22 4.72 4.01
C PHE A 17 -6.96 3.23 3.74
N ILE A 18 -7.61 2.67 2.72
CA ILE A 18 -7.46 1.25 2.33
C ILE A 18 -6.01 0.96 1.95
N TYR A 19 -5.42 1.78 1.09
CA TYR A 19 -4.02 1.66 0.70
C TYR A 19 -3.06 1.76 1.92
N ALA A 20 -3.34 2.69 2.84
CA ALA A 20 -2.51 2.88 4.02
C ALA A 20 -2.51 1.65 4.95
N ILE A 21 -3.67 0.99 5.11
CA ILE A 21 -3.77 -0.30 5.83
C ILE A 21 -2.90 -1.34 5.14
N SER A 22 -3.08 -1.55 3.83
CA SER A 22 -2.28 -2.50 3.04
C SER A 22 -0.79 -2.28 3.19
N PHE A 23 -0.35 -1.03 3.06
CA PHE A 23 1.05 -0.65 3.16
C PHE A 23 1.61 -0.90 4.56
N GLY A 24 0.87 -0.50 5.60
CA GLY A 24 1.27 -0.76 7.00
C GLY A 24 1.43 -2.24 7.28
N SER A 25 0.45 -3.06 6.86
CA SER A 25 0.48 -4.50 7.04
C SER A 25 1.62 -5.17 6.28
N MET A 26 1.81 -4.79 5.01
CA MET A 26 2.86 -5.34 4.15
C MET A 26 4.26 -4.98 4.64
N PHE A 27 4.50 -3.70 4.98
CA PHE A 27 5.84 -3.25 5.36
C PHE A 27 6.31 -3.89 6.66
N PHE A 28 5.44 -3.89 7.67
CA PHE A 28 5.75 -4.50 8.95
C PHE A 28 5.74 -6.04 8.89
N GLY A 29 4.77 -6.63 8.17
CA GLY A 29 4.70 -8.07 7.95
C GLY A 29 5.91 -8.62 7.22
N SER A 30 6.45 -7.89 6.25
CA SER A 30 7.69 -8.25 5.55
C SER A 30 8.90 -8.28 6.49
N LEU A 31 9.00 -7.29 7.38
CA LEU A 31 10.08 -7.24 8.36
C LEU A 31 9.98 -8.41 9.34
N LEU A 32 8.79 -8.65 9.89
CA LEU A 32 8.54 -9.79 10.79
C LEU A 32 8.80 -11.12 10.10
N PHE A 33 8.37 -11.30 8.84
CA PHE A 33 8.62 -12.53 8.10
C PHE A 33 10.12 -12.84 7.98
N MET A 34 10.94 -11.85 7.64
CA MET A 34 12.38 -12.04 7.55
C MET A 34 13.03 -12.35 8.91
N VAL A 35 12.51 -11.79 10.00
CA VAL A 35 13.10 -11.96 11.34
C VAL A 35 12.62 -13.25 12.00
N ASP A 36 11.31 -13.52 11.95
CA ASP A 36 10.67 -14.61 12.70
C ASP A 36 10.66 -15.93 11.91
N VAL A 37 10.52 -15.88 10.58
CA VAL A 37 10.48 -17.09 9.73
C VAL A 37 11.84 -17.40 9.14
N TRP A 38 12.49 -16.41 8.52
CA TRP A 38 13.83 -16.62 7.93
C TRP A 38 14.98 -16.48 8.93
N GLU A 39 14.68 -16.14 10.19
CA GLU A 39 15.65 -15.99 11.28
C GLU A 39 16.79 -15.00 10.95
N TRP A 40 16.51 -14.00 10.10
CA TRP A 40 17.50 -12.98 9.79
C TRP A 40 17.66 -11.99 10.94
N SER A 41 18.87 -11.48 11.10
CA SER A 41 19.08 -10.34 11.99
C SER A 41 18.26 -9.13 11.54
N ILE A 42 17.76 -8.35 12.49
CA ILE A 42 16.99 -7.11 12.23
C ILE A 42 17.75 -6.19 11.27
N LEU A 43 19.08 -6.11 11.41
CA LEU A 43 19.93 -5.30 10.54
C LEU A 43 19.89 -5.80 9.09
N LYS A 44 19.99 -7.12 8.87
CA LYS A 44 19.94 -7.74 7.55
C LYS A 44 18.57 -7.56 6.90
N ALA A 45 17.49 -7.78 7.65
CA ALA A 45 16.12 -7.55 7.18
C ALA A 45 15.88 -6.07 6.80
N GLY A 46 16.37 -5.13 7.62
CA GLY A 46 16.31 -3.70 7.33
C GLY A 46 17.00 -3.33 6.01
N PHE A 47 18.22 -3.85 5.78
CA PHE A 47 18.93 -3.64 4.51
C PHE A 47 18.23 -4.29 3.32
N ALA A 48 17.54 -5.40 3.50
CA ALA A 48 16.79 -6.07 2.44
C ALA A 48 15.53 -5.28 2.02
N ILE A 49 14.90 -4.56 2.95
CA ILE A 49 13.68 -3.77 2.69
C ILE A 49 14.02 -2.34 2.22
N ALA A 50 15.19 -1.81 2.58
CA ALA A 50 15.65 -0.45 2.22
C ALA A 50 15.58 -0.09 0.72
N PRO A 51 15.83 -0.99 -0.25
CA PRO A 51 15.68 -0.69 -1.67
C PRO A 51 14.26 -0.29 -2.08
N GLY A 52 13.23 -0.73 -1.34
CA GLY A 52 11.83 -0.44 -1.65
C GLY A 52 11.53 1.06 -1.61
N PRO A 53 11.71 1.76 -0.46
CA PRO A 53 11.56 3.21 -0.39
C PRO A 53 12.44 3.99 -1.37
N ALA A 54 13.67 3.53 -1.64
CA ALA A 54 14.54 4.14 -2.64
C ALA A 54 13.93 4.07 -4.05
N LEU A 55 13.40 2.91 -4.43
CA LEU A 55 12.70 2.73 -5.70
C LEU A 55 11.45 3.59 -5.79
N VAL A 56 10.66 3.69 -4.71
CA VAL A 56 9.50 4.60 -4.63
C VAL A 56 9.93 6.04 -4.88
N ALA A 57 10.99 6.52 -4.23
CA ALA A 57 11.45 7.90 -4.38
C ALA A 57 11.85 8.23 -5.83
N ILE A 58 12.51 7.30 -6.51
CA ILE A 58 12.89 7.43 -7.93
C ILE A 58 11.65 7.46 -8.82
N LEU A 59 10.72 6.52 -8.62
CA LEU A 59 9.55 6.34 -9.48
C LEU A 59 8.45 7.39 -9.24
N ALA A 60 8.34 7.96 -8.03
CA ALA A 60 7.31 8.94 -7.70
C ALA A 60 7.35 10.16 -8.62
N THR A 61 8.55 10.65 -8.95
CA THR A 61 8.71 11.79 -9.87
C THR A 61 8.31 11.39 -11.30
N LEU A 62 8.70 10.20 -11.75
CA LEU A 62 8.37 9.68 -13.07
C LEU A 62 6.85 9.55 -13.26
N PHE A 63 6.18 8.90 -12.32
CA PHE A 63 4.72 8.70 -12.38
C PHE A 63 3.94 9.99 -12.11
N GLY A 64 4.49 10.92 -11.34
CA GLY A 64 3.94 12.28 -11.21
C GLY A 64 3.91 13.02 -12.56
N ARG A 65 4.96 12.90 -13.37
CA ARG A 65 4.98 13.47 -14.73
C ARG A 65 4.03 12.74 -15.67
N LEU A 66 3.98 11.41 -15.60
CA LEU A 66 3.07 10.59 -16.40
C LEU A 66 1.60 10.93 -16.11
N ALA A 67 1.26 11.23 -14.85
CA ALA A 67 -0.10 11.60 -14.47
C ALA A 67 -0.61 12.87 -15.17
N VAL A 68 0.28 13.77 -15.60
CA VAL A 68 -0.10 14.98 -16.35
C VAL A 68 -0.64 14.63 -17.73
N SER A 69 -0.14 13.56 -18.37
CA SER A 69 -0.56 13.17 -19.71
C SER A 69 -1.68 12.13 -19.73
N VAL A 70 -1.68 11.15 -18.83
CA VAL A 70 -2.66 10.05 -18.82
C VAL A 70 -3.77 10.21 -17.77
N GLY A 71 -3.69 11.23 -16.91
CA GLY A 71 -4.56 11.39 -15.76
C GLY A 71 -4.12 10.55 -14.56
N GLN A 72 -4.76 10.78 -13.42
CA GLN A 72 -4.39 10.13 -12.16
C GLN A 72 -5.13 8.81 -11.98
N ARG A 73 -6.37 8.74 -12.46
CA ARG A 73 -7.22 7.55 -12.30
C ARG A 73 -6.57 6.28 -12.87
N PRO A 74 -6.04 6.25 -14.11
CA PRO A 74 -5.45 5.02 -14.65
C PRO A 74 -4.24 4.53 -13.84
N LEU A 75 -3.45 5.46 -13.30
CA LEU A 75 -2.30 5.13 -12.46
C LEU A 75 -2.72 4.53 -11.12
N ILE A 76 -3.77 5.07 -10.49
CA ILE A 76 -4.33 4.50 -9.24
C ILE A 76 -4.86 3.08 -9.48
N LEU A 77 -5.59 2.87 -10.59
CA LEU A 77 -6.13 1.56 -10.95
C LEU A 77 -5.01 0.54 -11.15
N LEU A 78 -4.00 0.88 -11.96
CA LEU A 78 -2.83 0.04 -12.21
C LEU A 78 -2.06 -0.25 -10.92
N GLY A 79 -1.84 0.77 -10.09
CA GLY A 79 -1.16 0.64 -8.81
C GLY A 79 -1.87 -0.34 -7.88
N GLY A 80 -3.19 -0.25 -7.75
CA GLY A 80 -3.96 -1.20 -6.92
C GLY A 80 -3.90 -2.63 -7.45
N LEU A 81 -3.90 -2.82 -8.78
CA LEU A 81 -3.76 -4.14 -9.39
C LEU A 81 -2.37 -4.73 -9.12
N LEU A 82 -1.31 -3.93 -9.27
CA LEU A 82 0.05 -4.37 -8.94
C LEU A 82 0.19 -4.73 -7.47
N LEU A 83 -0.48 -3.99 -6.57
CA LEU A 83 -0.53 -4.34 -5.16
C LEU A 83 -1.18 -5.70 -4.95
N SER A 84 -2.31 -5.94 -5.61
CA SER A 84 -3.03 -7.20 -5.50
C SER A 84 -2.19 -8.38 -6.02
N ILE A 85 -1.55 -8.20 -7.18
CA ILE A 85 -0.63 -9.18 -7.78
C ILE A 85 0.55 -9.47 -6.85
N SER A 86 1.13 -8.46 -6.21
CA SER A 86 2.24 -8.67 -5.27
C SER A 86 1.85 -9.51 -4.04
N GLY A 87 0.65 -9.30 -3.49
CA GLY A 87 0.13 -10.12 -2.39
C GLY A 87 -0.14 -11.56 -2.81
N LEU A 88 -0.74 -11.76 -3.99
CA LEU A 88 -0.93 -13.10 -4.57
C LEU A 88 0.40 -13.80 -4.88
N TYR A 89 1.40 -13.06 -5.34
CA TYR A 89 2.73 -13.62 -5.59
C TYR A 89 3.35 -14.13 -4.29
N TRP A 90 3.32 -13.33 -3.22
CA TRP A 90 3.82 -13.78 -1.91
C TRP A 90 3.08 -15.02 -1.41
N LEU A 91 1.76 -15.08 -1.55
CA LEU A 91 0.97 -16.28 -1.19
C LEU A 91 1.38 -17.55 -1.96
N LEU A 92 1.83 -17.42 -3.20
CA LEU A 92 2.06 -18.57 -4.08
C LEU A 92 3.54 -19.01 -4.14
N ILE A 93 4.46 -18.07 -3.94
CA ILE A 93 5.89 -18.26 -4.25
C ILE A 93 6.79 -18.05 -3.03
N LEU A 94 6.37 -17.25 -2.03
CA LEU A 94 7.14 -17.13 -0.81
C LEU A 94 7.13 -18.47 -0.08
N SER A 95 8.21 -18.78 0.62
CA SER A 95 8.39 -20.05 1.32
C SER A 95 9.12 -19.83 2.63
N GLU A 96 9.01 -20.80 3.53
CA GLU A 96 9.82 -20.88 4.76
C GLU A 96 11.32 -20.88 4.44
N ASP A 97 11.72 -21.56 3.37
CA ASP A 97 13.11 -21.52 2.90
C ASP A 97 13.49 -20.10 2.43
N ALA A 98 14.59 -19.59 2.95
CA ALA A 98 15.06 -18.24 2.68
C ALA A 98 15.52 -18.04 1.23
N ASN A 99 14.58 -17.68 0.36
CA ASN A 99 14.85 -17.33 -1.03
C ASN A 99 14.46 -15.88 -1.34
N TYR A 100 15.36 -14.96 -0.99
CA TYR A 100 15.14 -13.53 -1.19
C TYR A 100 14.95 -13.15 -2.66
N TRP A 101 15.77 -13.66 -3.56
CA TRP A 101 15.82 -13.16 -4.94
C TRP A 101 14.64 -13.60 -5.80
N THR A 102 14.04 -14.77 -5.52
CA THR A 102 12.85 -15.22 -6.25
C THR A 102 11.58 -15.08 -5.43
N GLY A 103 11.63 -15.34 -4.13
CA GLY A 103 10.46 -15.31 -3.26
C GLY A 103 10.04 -13.92 -2.81
N PHE A 104 11.00 -13.04 -2.49
CA PHE A 104 10.69 -11.76 -1.84
C PHE A 104 10.96 -10.52 -2.69
N ALA A 105 12.13 -10.41 -3.31
CA ALA A 105 12.54 -9.20 -4.02
C ALA A 105 11.62 -8.84 -5.20
N PRO A 106 11.15 -9.79 -6.05
CA PRO A 106 10.24 -9.47 -7.14
C PRO A 106 8.88 -8.90 -6.69
N PRO A 107 8.10 -9.57 -5.81
CA PRO A 107 6.85 -9.00 -5.32
C PRO A 107 7.07 -7.73 -4.51
N PHE A 108 8.17 -7.62 -3.76
CA PHE A 108 8.51 -6.39 -3.05
C PHE A 108 8.76 -5.23 -4.02
N ALA A 109 9.45 -5.43 -5.14
CA ALA A 109 9.62 -4.42 -6.17
C ALA A 109 8.27 -4.02 -6.80
N LEU A 110 7.36 -4.99 -7.03
CA LEU A 110 5.99 -4.69 -7.49
C LEU A 110 5.23 -3.81 -6.48
N THR A 111 5.35 -4.08 -5.17
CA THR A 111 4.75 -3.20 -4.16
C THR A 111 5.33 -1.78 -4.21
N ALA A 112 6.64 -1.63 -4.39
CA ALA A 112 7.27 -0.31 -4.49
C ALA A 112 6.76 0.47 -5.71
N ILE A 113 6.62 -0.19 -6.87
CA ILE A 113 6.02 0.41 -8.06
C ILE A 113 4.56 0.81 -7.79
N SER A 114 3.79 -0.08 -7.17
CA SER A 114 2.40 0.18 -6.77
C SER A 114 2.28 1.42 -5.86
N VAL A 115 3.11 1.50 -4.82
CA VAL A 115 3.15 2.64 -3.89
C VAL A 115 3.39 3.96 -4.63
N ALA A 116 4.34 3.97 -5.57
CA ALA A 116 4.64 5.15 -6.39
C ALA A 116 3.50 5.54 -7.35
N LEU A 117 2.67 4.58 -7.76
CA LEU A 117 1.50 4.79 -8.62
C LEU A 117 0.25 5.23 -7.84
N ILE A 118 0.09 4.82 -6.58
CA ILE A 118 -1.10 5.12 -5.79
C ILE A 118 -0.91 6.42 -5.01
N PHE A 119 0.12 6.48 -4.16
CA PHE A 119 0.19 7.47 -3.08
C PHE A 119 0.23 8.92 -3.59
N PRO A 120 1.11 9.30 -4.54
CA PRO A 120 1.13 10.65 -5.08
C PRO A 120 -0.17 11.01 -5.80
N GLN A 121 -0.80 10.04 -6.47
CA GLN A 121 -1.95 10.25 -7.33
C GLN A 121 -3.22 10.45 -6.53
N VAL A 122 -3.46 9.61 -5.52
CA VAL A 122 -4.58 9.77 -4.57
C VAL A 122 -4.48 11.12 -3.85
N THR A 123 -3.28 11.48 -3.40
CA THR A 123 -3.02 12.78 -2.75
C THR A 123 -3.33 13.93 -3.70
N SER A 124 -2.87 13.84 -4.95
CA SER A 124 -3.09 14.86 -5.97
C SER A 124 -4.56 15.00 -6.37
N VAL A 125 -5.29 13.90 -6.58
CA VAL A 125 -6.73 13.90 -6.91
C VAL A 125 -7.54 14.54 -5.79
N ALA A 126 -7.25 14.17 -4.54
CA ALA A 126 -7.95 14.72 -3.40
C ALA A 126 -7.63 16.20 -3.21
N ALA A 127 -6.35 16.61 -3.33
CA ALA A 127 -5.95 18.01 -3.24
C ALA A 127 -6.58 18.88 -4.33
N GLN A 128 -6.66 18.39 -5.58
CA GLN A 128 -7.26 19.13 -6.69
C GLN A 128 -8.77 19.30 -6.59
N ALA A 129 -9.46 18.47 -5.80
CA ALA A 129 -10.88 18.63 -5.54
C ALA A 129 -11.18 19.79 -4.58
N LEU A 130 -10.19 20.25 -3.81
CA LEU A 130 -10.39 21.20 -2.72
C LEU A 130 -10.35 22.66 -3.18
N PRO A 131 -11.25 23.52 -2.66
CA PRO A 131 -11.09 24.96 -2.72
C PRO A 131 -9.76 25.42 -2.08
N PRO A 132 -9.09 26.47 -2.59
CA PRO A 132 -7.80 26.92 -2.07
C PRO A 132 -7.81 27.24 -0.57
N ASP A 133 -8.90 27.81 -0.07
CA ASP A 133 -9.14 28.14 1.35
C ASP A 133 -9.26 26.91 2.26
N LYS A 134 -9.55 25.72 1.69
CA LYS A 134 -9.71 24.46 2.42
C LYS A 134 -8.60 23.43 2.16
N SER A 135 -7.63 23.76 1.30
CA SER A 135 -6.54 22.85 0.92
C SER A 135 -5.68 22.39 2.11
N GLY A 136 -5.41 23.30 3.06
CA GLY A 136 -4.67 22.96 4.28
C GLY A 136 -5.39 21.92 5.15
N VAL A 137 -6.69 22.13 5.40
CA VAL A 137 -7.52 21.22 6.20
C VAL A 137 -7.68 19.86 5.50
N GLY A 138 -7.92 19.84 4.19
CA GLY A 138 -8.06 18.58 3.45
C GLY A 138 -6.75 17.78 3.36
N SER A 139 -5.61 18.45 3.20
CA SER A 139 -4.29 17.81 3.24
C SER A 139 -4.01 17.21 4.62
N ALA A 140 -4.32 17.94 5.70
CA ALA A 140 -4.20 17.43 7.06
C ALA A 140 -5.09 16.20 7.29
N ALA A 141 -6.33 16.21 6.76
CA ALA A 141 -7.23 15.06 6.85
C ALA A 141 -6.69 13.81 6.12
N ILE A 142 -6.15 13.98 4.91
CA ILE A 142 -5.53 12.87 4.15
C ILE A 142 -4.35 12.28 4.93
N GLN A 143 -3.48 13.14 5.48
CA GLN A 143 -2.34 12.69 6.27
C GLN A 143 -2.78 11.98 7.56
N ALA A 144 -3.79 12.50 8.26
CA ALA A 144 -4.33 11.86 9.45
C ALA A 144 -4.90 10.46 9.13
N VAL A 145 -5.69 10.35 8.06
CA VAL A 145 -6.26 9.07 7.60
C VAL A 145 -5.16 8.09 7.18
N ARG A 146 -4.12 8.57 6.50
CA ARG A 146 -2.95 7.76 6.15
C ARG A 146 -2.27 7.20 7.39
N GLN A 147 -1.93 8.05 8.36
CA GLN A 147 -1.26 7.60 9.58
C GLN A 147 -2.13 6.59 10.34
N PHE A 148 -3.42 6.87 10.47
CA PHE A 148 -4.37 5.97 11.13
C PHE A 148 -4.48 4.62 10.40
N GLY A 149 -4.58 4.63 9.07
CA GLY A 149 -4.59 3.42 8.26
C GLY A 149 -3.31 2.60 8.40
N GLN A 150 -2.13 3.25 8.37
CA GLN A 150 -0.85 2.57 8.57
C GLN A 150 -0.75 1.92 9.94
N THR A 151 -1.14 2.63 11.01
CA THR A 151 -1.18 2.07 12.37
C THR A 151 -2.16 0.90 12.45
N PHE A 152 -3.32 1.00 11.82
CA PHE A 152 -4.30 -0.09 11.78
C PHE A 152 -3.75 -1.32 11.03
N GLY A 153 -3.05 -1.12 9.91
CA GLY A 153 -2.38 -2.20 9.18
C GLY A 153 -1.33 -2.92 10.00
N VAL A 154 -0.51 -2.18 10.75
CA VAL A 154 0.47 -2.76 11.70
C VAL A 154 -0.23 -3.54 12.81
N ALA A 155 -1.28 -2.99 13.39
CA ALA A 155 -2.06 -3.66 14.43
C ALA A 155 -2.71 -4.96 13.91
N LEU A 156 -3.20 -4.96 12.66
CA LEU A 156 -3.76 -6.14 12.02
C LEU A 156 -2.69 -7.23 11.80
N THR A 157 -1.50 -6.84 11.35
CA THR A 157 -0.35 -7.76 11.24
C THR A 157 0.00 -8.37 12.59
N LEU A 158 0.06 -7.56 13.66
CA LEU A 158 0.30 -8.06 15.01
C LEU A 158 -0.84 -8.96 15.50
N ALA A 159 -2.09 -8.68 15.14
CA ALA A 159 -3.20 -9.55 15.48
C ALA A 159 -3.08 -10.91 14.78
N PHE A 160 -2.65 -10.95 13.52
CA PHE A 160 -2.45 -12.21 12.80
C PHE A 160 -1.27 -13.02 13.35
N VAL A 161 -0.15 -12.39 13.67
CA VAL A 161 1.04 -13.09 14.17
C VAL A 161 0.93 -13.40 15.67
N GLY A 162 0.41 -12.46 16.46
CA GLY A 162 0.39 -12.51 17.93
C GLY A 162 -0.79 -13.25 18.55
N THR A 163 -1.99 -13.24 17.93
CA THR A 163 -3.16 -13.97 18.48
C THR A 163 -3.02 -15.48 18.32
N ILE A 164 -2.05 -15.95 17.52
CA ILE A 164 -1.98 -17.34 17.06
C ILE A 164 -0.66 -18.02 17.49
N ALA A 165 0.33 -17.25 17.97
CA ALA A 165 1.45 -17.79 18.75
C ALA A 165 1.01 -18.61 19.99
N GLU A 166 -0.24 -18.44 20.46
CA GLU A 166 -0.84 -19.26 21.52
C GLU A 166 -1.61 -20.51 21.00
N THR A 167 -1.88 -20.63 19.69
CA THR A 167 -2.81 -21.63 19.13
C THR A 167 -2.35 -22.41 17.88
N THR A 168 -1.36 -21.97 17.10
CA THR A 168 -0.86 -22.68 15.90
C THR A 168 0.56 -23.24 16.08
N THR A 169 0.79 -24.39 15.43
CA THR A 169 2.09 -25.11 15.42
C THR A 169 3.01 -24.64 14.28
N ASP A 170 2.55 -23.74 13.40
CA ASP A 170 3.25 -23.30 12.19
C ASP A 170 3.21 -21.75 12.05
N PRO A 171 4.32 -21.05 12.39
CA PRO A 171 4.44 -19.61 12.27
C PRO A 171 4.29 -19.07 10.84
N TYR A 172 4.54 -19.88 9.80
CA TYR A 172 4.50 -19.45 8.40
C TYR A 172 3.07 -19.23 7.90
N ALA A 173 2.16 -20.15 8.23
CA ALA A 173 0.75 -20.09 7.82
C ALA A 173 0.01 -18.81 8.28
N ASP A 174 0.52 -18.13 9.31
CA ASP A 174 -0.08 -16.88 9.79
C ASP A 174 0.30 -15.66 8.93
N PHE A 175 1.43 -15.72 8.21
CA PHE A 175 1.82 -14.68 7.27
C PHE A 175 0.98 -14.68 5.99
N ASP A 176 0.42 -15.82 5.59
CA ASP A 176 -0.50 -15.89 4.45
C ASP A 176 -1.69 -14.95 4.62
N LYS A 177 -2.18 -14.76 5.86
CA LYS A 177 -3.26 -13.82 6.15
C LYS A 177 -2.87 -12.37 5.85
N ILE A 178 -1.60 -12.01 6.06
CA ILE A 178 -1.07 -10.68 5.74
C ILE A 178 -1.03 -10.50 4.22
N TRP A 179 -0.52 -11.49 3.48
CA TRP A 179 -0.41 -11.44 2.02
C TRP A 179 -1.77 -11.46 1.32
N LEU A 180 -2.73 -12.23 1.85
CA LEU A 180 -4.13 -12.21 1.42
C LEU A 180 -4.77 -10.85 1.68
N THR A 181 -4.54 -10.26 2.84
CA THR A 181 -5.03 -8.91 3.17
C THR A 181 -4.49 -7.89 2.18
N LEU A 182 -3.20 -7.97 1.85
CA LEU A 182 -2.59 -7.14 0.81
C LEU A 182 -3.26 -7.34 -0.55
N ALA A 183 -3.54 -8.59 -0.94
CA ALA A 183 -4.19 -8.92 -2.20
C ALA A 183 -5.60 -8.32 -2.31
N LEU A 184 -6.40 -8.49 -1.25
CA LEU A 184 -7.78 -8.01 -1.17
C LEU A 184 -7.87 -6.49 -1.09
N LEU A 185 -7.06 -5.87 -0.22
CA LEU A 185 -7.06 -4.42 -0.08
C LEU A 185 -6.45 -3.72 -1.30
N GLY A 186 -5.53 -4.37 -2.02
CA GLY A 186 -5.06 -3.92 -3.34
C GLY A 186 -6.21 -3.85 -4.35
N LEU A 187 -6.99 -4.93 -4.45
CA LEU A 187 -8.18 -4.96 -5.31
C LEU A 187 -9.22 -3.92 -4.89
N LEU A 188 -9.48 -3.76 -3.59
CA LEU A 188 -10.40 -2.74 -3.07
C LEU A 188 -9.91 -1.32 -3.38
N THR A 189 -8.59 -1.08 -3.34
CA THR A 189 -8.00 0.20 -3.75
C THR A 189 -8.25 0.47 -5.23
N THR A 190 -8.09 -0.54 -6.10
CA THR A 190 -8.47 -0.44 -7.52
C THR A 190 -9.95 -0.10 -7.67
N LEU A 191 -10.84 -0.78 -6.95
CA LEU A 191 -12.28 -0.51 -7.03
C LEU A 191 -12.62 0.91 -6.56
N CYS A 192 -11.95 1.42 -5.52
CA CYS A 192 -12.12 2.80 -5.06
C CYS A 192 -11.58 3.85 -6.03
N GLY A 193 -10.68 3.46 -6.94
CA GLY A 193 -10.21 4.31 -8.03
C GLY A 193 -11.24 4.48 -9.15
N LEU A 194 -12.21 3.56 -9.30
CA LEU A 194 -13.18 3.60 -10.40
C LEU A 194 -14.07 4.86 -10.41
N PRO A 195 -14.56 5.38 -9.27
CA PRO A 195 -15.43 6.56 -9.23
C PRO A 195 -14.66 7.89 -9.35
N LEU A 196 -13.32 7.88 -9.29
CA LEU A 196 -12.51 9.08 -9.46
C LEU A 196 -12.65 9.60 -10.89
N ARG A 197 -12.89 10.90 -11.04
CA ARG A 197 -13.02 11.55 -12.35
C ARG A 197 -11.78 12.38 -12.66
N ASP A 198 -11.17 12.13 -13.82
CA ASP A 198 -10.09 12.97 -14.35
C ASP A 198 -10.67 14.26 -14.94
N ARG A 199 -9.99 15.38 -14.69
CA ARG A 199 -10.44 16.74 -15.05
C ARG A 199 -10.46 17.02 -16.57
N HIS A 200 -9.96 16.10 -17.40
CA HIS A 200 -9.90 16.25 -18.87
C HIS A 200 -11.19 15.86 -19.61
N THR A 201 -12.28 15.55 -18.89
CA THR A 201 -13.60 15.30 -19.48
C THR A 201 -14.59 16.39 -19.09
N THR A 202 -14.40 17.58 -19.68
CA THR A 202 -15.41 18.64 -19.78
C THR A 202 -15.29 19.28 -21.14
#